data_AF-A0A1Y4RKJ7-F1
#
_entry.id   AF-A0A1Y4RKJ7-F1
#
_cell.length_a   1.000
_cell.length_b   1.000
_cell.length_c   1.000
_cell.angle_alpha   90.00
_cell.angle_beta   90.00
_cell.angle_gamma   90.00
#
_symmetry.space_group_name_H-M   'P 1'
#
loop_
_entity.id
_entity.type
_entity.pdbx_description
1 polymer ?
#
loop_
_entity_poly.entity_id
_entity_poly.type
_entity_poly.pdbx_seq_one_letter_code
_entity_poly.pdbx_strand_id
1 'polypeptide(L)'
;MKRPQKYLSSEAHGYLQEAEACSLILKDLERISAKLQRRIDKEAAARQADFEAAMQYHSEAEIQDAYGWEFITEAQYHAYLDLFRRGREAIENHPPTISEMALAIMRKVIRDLESDKREYEFSALTPEQQVVELQRAEQARKEWKAHIAQLREKQGRVLKSEDLEASQP
;
A
#
# COMPACT_ATOMS: atom_id res chain seq x y z
N MET A 1 -45.23 -5.57 16.35
CA MET A 1 -44.70 -6.82 16.94
C MET A 1 -43.21 -6.65 17.19
N LYS A 2 -42.79 -6.46 18.45
CA LYS A 2 -41.37 -6.41 18.82
C LYS A 2 -40.82 -7.83 18.80
N ARG A 3 -39.80 -8.11 17.99
CA ARG A 3 -39.09 -9.40 18.01
C ARG A 3 -38.50 -9.56 19.43
N PRO A 4 -38.71 -10.69 20.11
CA PRO A 4 -38.08 -10.91 21.40
C PRO A 4 -36.58 -11.04 21.15
N GLN A 5 -35.81 -10.05 21.61
CA GLN A 5 -34.37 -10.19 21.75
C GLN A 5 -34.14 -11.39 22.66
N LYS A 6 -33.87 -12.56 22.07
CA LYS A 6 -33.32 -13.69 22.79
C LYS A 6 -32.06 -13.16 23.47
N TYR A 7 -32.09 -13.15 24.80
CA TYR A 7 -31.06 -12.63 25.68
C TYR A 7 -29.68 -13.10 25.21
N LEU A 8 -28.98 -12.24 24.45
CA LEU A 8 -27.52 -12.26 24.45
C LEU A 8 -27.12 -12.04 25.92
N SER A 9 -26.09 -12.74 26.40
CA SER A 9 -25.52 -12.39 27.70
C SER A 9 -25.22 -10.88 27.69
N SER A 10 -25.41 -10.20 28.82
CA SER A 10 -25.19 -8.75 28.90
C SER A 10 -23.81 -8.34 28.36
N GLU A 11 -22.82 -9.24 28.48
CA GLU A 11 -21.46 -9.09 27.96
C GLU A 11 -21.38 -9.23 26.43
N ALA A 12 -22.03 -10.24 25.82
CA ALA A 12 -22.05 -10.40 24.36
C ALA A 12 -22.77 -9.21 23.68
N HIS A 13 -23.77 -8.62 24.33
CA HIS A 13 -24.38 -7.39 23.84
C HIS A 13 -23.41 -6.19 23.90
N GLY A 14 -22.59 -6.10 24.93
CA GLY A 14 -21.55 -5.07 25.07
C GLY A 14 -20.52 -5.11 23.95
N TYR A 15 -19.96 -6.30 23.67
CA TYR A 15 -18.99 -6.46 22.59
C TYR A 15 -19.54 -6.09 21.21
N LEU A 16 -20.82 -6.41 20.92
CA LEU A 16 -21.44 -6.00 19.66
C LEU A 16 -21.61 -4.48 19.55
N GLN A 17 -21.90 -3.79 20.65
CA GLN A 17 -21.96 -2.32 20.67
C GLN A 17 -20.57 -1.70 20.43
N GLU A 18 -19.51 -2.27 21.02
CA GLU A 18 -18.13 -1.81 20.81
C GLU A 18 -17.68 -2.04 19.35
N ALA A 19 -18.02 -3.18 18.74
CA ALA A 19 -17.77 -3.44 17.32
C ALA A 19 -18.52 -2.47 16.40
N GLU A 20 -19.76 -2.10 16.75
CA GLU A 20 -20.54 -1.10 16.02
C GLU A 20 -19.92 0.31 16.16
N ALA A 21 -19.46 0.68 17.36
CA ALA A 21 -18.74 1.92 17.59
C ALA A 21 -17.43 2.00 16.79
N CYS A 22 -16.65 0.91 16.75
CA CYS A 22 -15.47 0.81 15.89
C CYS A 22 -15.84 1.04 14.42
N SER A 23 -16.94 0.44 13.94
CA SER A 23 -17.40 0.59 12.56
C SER A 23 -17.79 2.03 12.21
N LEU A 24 -18.34 2.78 13.16
CA LEU A 24 -18.64 4.20 12.96
C LEU A 24 -17.37 5.03 12.81
N ILE A 25 -16.40 4.83 13.72
CA ILE A 25 -15.12 5.56 13.69
C ILE A 25 -14.32 5.21 12.43
N LEU A 26 -14.26 3.92 12.06
CA LEU A 26 -13.53 3.46 10.86
C LEU A 26 -13.99 4.20 9.60
N LYS A 27 -15.31 4.37 9.39
CA LYS A 27 -15.84 5.12 8.24
C LYS A 27 -15.32 6.56 8.18
N ASP A 28 -15.22 7.22 9.33
CA ASP A 28 -14.71 8.59 9.39
C ASP A 28 -13.20 8.64 9.15
N LEU A 29 -12.44 7.70 9.71
CA LEU A 29 -11.00 7.59 9.50
C LEU A 29 -10.67 7.29 8.03
N GLU A 30 -11.41 6.40 7.37
CA GLU A 30 -11.27 6.10 5.93
C GLU A 30 -11.51 7.35 5.08
N ARG A 31 -12.54 8.15 5.41
CA ARG A 31 -12.82 9.42 4.73
C ARG A 31 -11.68 10.41 4.89
N ILE A 32 -11.08 10.50 6.08
CA ILE A 32 -9.91 11.36 6.33
C ILE A 32 -8.67 10.83 5.58
N SER A 33 -8.45 9.51 5.59
CA SER A 33 -7.39 8.83 4.84
C SER A 33 -7.47 9.17 3.35
N ALA A 34 -8.66 9.12 2.75
CA ALA A 34 -8.87 9.52 1.36
C ALA A 34 -8.55 11.01 1.10
N LYS A 35 -8.85 11.90 2.06
CA LYS A 35 -8.47 13.33 1.95
C LYS A 35 -6.95 13.53 2.03
N LEU A 36 -6.26 12.77 2.87
CA LEU A 36 -4.80 12.80 2.97
C LEU A 36 -4.17 12.29 1.67
N GLN A 37 -4.66 11.18 1.12
CA GLN A 37 -4.19 10.67 -0.18
C GLN A 37 -4.32 11.73 -1.28
N ARG A 38 -5.47 12.41 -1.38
CA ARG A 38 -5.65 13.50 -2.35
C ARG A 38 -4.70 14.68 -2.14
N ARG A 39 -4.23 14.93 -0.91
CA ARG A 39 -3.21 15.96 -0.64
C ARG A 39 -1.84 15.50 -1.13
N ILE A 40 -1.48 14.25 -0.88
CA ILE A 40 -0.24 13.64 -1.38
C ILE A 40 -0.21 13.69 -2.91
N ASP A 41 -1.32 13.31 -3.57
CA ASP A 41 -1.41 13.34 -5.03
C ASP A 41 -1.21 14.76 -5.58
N LYS A 42 -1.72 15.78 -4.87
CA LYS A 42 -1.50 17.20 -5.22
C LYS A 42 -0.06 17.65 -4.96
N GLU A 43 0.54 17.23 -3.86
CA GLU A 43 1.95 17.51 -3.55
C GLU A 43 2.87 16.88 -4.59
N ALA A 44 2.58 15.66 -5.04
CA ALA A 44 3.30 14.97 -6.09
C ALA A 44 3.13 15.69 -7.45
N ALA A 45 1.90 16.06 -7.80
CA ALA A 45 1.65 16.83 -9.02
C ALA A 45 2.34 18.20 -9.00
N ALA A 46 2.36 18.89 -7.85
CA ALA A 46 3.06 20.15 -7.70
C ALA A 46 4.58 20.00 -7.86
N ARG A 47 5.19 18.99 -7.22
CA ARG A 47 6.62 18.68 -7.41
C ARG A 47 6.97 18.35 -8.85
N GLN A 48 6.10 17.60 -9.53
CA GLN A 48 6.27 17.29 -10.95
C GLN A 48 6.19 18.56 -11.81
N ALA A 49 5.21 19.42 -11.56
CA ALA A 49 5.06 20.69 -12.28
C ALA A 49 6.23 21.65 -12.03
N ASP A 50 6.73 21.73 -10.80
CA ASP A 50 7.91 22.54 -10.47
C ASP A 50 9.16 22.02 -11.18
N PHE A 51 9.33 20.68 -11.26
CA PHE A 51 10.42 20.05 -12.01
C PHE A 51 10.33 20.36 -13.50
N GLU A 52 9.16 20.17 -14.10
CA GLU A 52 8.92 20.48 -15.52
C GLU A 52 9.17 21.96 -15.82
N ALA A 53 8.67 22.87 -14.97
CA ALA A 53 8.88 24.31 -15.14
C ALA A 53 10.36 24.73 -15.01
N ALA A 54 11.16 24.01 -14.23
CA ALA A 54 12.58 24.27 -14.07
C ALA A 54 13.43 23.70 -15.21
N MET A 55 12.93 22.70 -15.94
CA MET A 55 13.68 22.01 -16.99
C MET A 55 13.39 22.59 -18.37
N GLN A 56 14.44 22.81 -19.17
CA GLN A 56 14.30 23.22 -20.57
C GLN A 56 13.82 22.08 -21.48
N TYR A 57 14.20 20.84 -21.14
CA TYR A 57 13.81 19.62 -21.85
C TYR A 57 13.05 18.72 -20.87
N HIS A 58 11.90 18.20 -21.29
CA HIS A 58 10.94 17.47 -20.44
C HIS A 58 11.12 15.96 -20.49
N SER A 59 12.02 15.46 -21.34
CA SER A 59 12.37 14.05 -21.41
C SER A 59 13.82 13.83 -21.85
N GLU A 60 14.39 12.67 -21.54
CA GLU A 60 15.70 12.27 -22.08
C GLU A 60 15.68 12.20 -23.62
N ALA A 61 14.52 11.87 -24.22
CA ALA A 61 14.34 11.85 -25.66
C ALA A 61 14.47 13.26 -26.28
N GLU A 62 13.86 14.28 -25.67
CA GLU A 62 14.00 15.67 -26.12
C GLU A 62 15.47 16.15 -26.03
N ILE A 63 16.19 15.74 -24.98
CA ILE A 63 17.62 16.05 -24.82
C ILE A 63 18.43 15.37 -25.93
N GLN A 64 18.12 14.11 -26.24
CA GLN A 64 18.76 13.35 -27.32
C GLN A 64 18.47 13.95 -28.69
N ASP A 65 17.22 14.33 -28.97
CA ASP A 65 16.82 14.97 -30.21
C ASP A 65 17.56 16.31 -30.38
N ALA A 66 17.63 17.13 -29.33
CA ALA A 66 18.36 18.40 -29.39
C ALA A 66 19.85 18.22 -29.75
N TYR A 67 20.47 17.16 -29.26
CA TYR A 67 21.83 16.79 -29.64
C TYR A 67 21.90 16.25 -31.08
N GLY A 68 20.96 15.38 -31.47
CA GLY A 68 20.89 14.81 -32.83
C GLY A 68 20.65 15.84 -33.93
N TRP A 69 19.98 16.96 -33.60
CA TRP A 69 19.79 18.11 -34.48
C TRP A 69 20.86 19.20 -34.34
N GLU A 70 21.94 18.92 -33.59
CA GLU A 70 23.08 19.84 -33.39
C GLU A 70 22.72 21.18 -32.72
N PHE A 71 21.59 21.29 -32.03
CA PHE A 71 21.23 22.48 -31.25
C PHE A 71 22.07 22.63 -29.98
N ILE A 72 22.64 21.53 -29.49
CA ILE A 72 23.52 21.49 -28.33
C ILE A 72 24.78 20.67 -28.64
N THR A 73 25.87 21.00 -27.95
CA THR A 73 27.11 20.24 -28.00
C THR A 73 27.02 18.93 -27.21
N GLU A 74 27.92 17.98 -27.47
CA GLU A 74 28.01 16.72 -26.73
C GLU A 74 28.24 16.94 -25.21
N ALA A 75 29.07 17.92 -24.85
CA ALA A 75 29.29 18.29 -23.45
C ALA A 75 27.99 18.80 -22.78
N GLN A 76 27.19 19.59 -23.51
CA GLN A 76 25.88 20.05 -23.03
C GLN A 76 24.88 18.91 -22.94
N TYR A 77 24.86 17.98 -23.89
CA TYR A 77 24.01 16.79 -23.88
C TYR A 77 24.18 15.98 -22.59
N HIS A 78 25.43 15.64 -22.24
CA HIS A 78 25.72 14.92 -21.00
C HIS A 78 25.33 15.72 -19.76
N ALA A 79 25.64 17.02 -19.73
CA ALA A 79 25.28 17.88 -18.60
C ALA A 79 23.74 17.94 -18.38
N TYR A 80 22.95 18.06 -19.45
CA TYR A 80 21.50 18.10 -19.37
C TYR A 80 20.90 16.74 -18.98
N LEU A 81 21.42 15.62 -19.51
CA LEU A 81 20.99 14.29 -19.08
C LEU A 81 21.25 14.05 -17.59
N ASP A 82 22.45 14.38 -17.12
CA ASP A 82 22.80 14.22 -15.71
C ASP A 82 21.94 15.12 -14.81
N LEU A 83 21.61 16.33 -15.25
CA LEU A 83 20.72 17.23 -14.53
C LEU A 83 19.29 16.66 -14.48
N PHE A 84 18.78 16.19 -15.62
CA PHE A 84 17.44 15.61 -15.74
C PHE A 84 17.29 14.40 -14.82
N ARG A 85 18.22 13.44 -14.89
CA ARG A 85 18.21 12.22 -14.06
C ARG A 85 18.30 12.53 -12.58
N ARG A 86 19.18 13.44 -12.17
CA ARG A 86 19.29 13.87 -10.76
C ARG A 86 18.02 14.57 -10.29
N GLY A 87 17.40 15.39 -11.12
CA GLY A 87 16.13 16.03 -10.80
C GLY A 87 14.99 15.00 -10.65
N ARG A 88 14.91 14.02 -11.57
CA ARG A 88 13.99 12.88 -11.47
C ARG A 88 14.19 12.08 -10.18
N GLU A 89 15.42 11.74 -9.87
CA GLU A 89 15.76 11.04 -8.63
C GLU A 89 15.36 11.85 -7.40
N ALA A 90 15.59 13.17 -7.40
CA ALA A 90 15.24 14.03 -6.27
C ALA A 90 13.71 14.12 -6.03
N ILE A 91 12.90 14.10 -7.09
CA ILE A 91 11.43 14.13 -6.95
C ILE A 91 10.82 12.77 -6.61
N GLU A 92 11.48 11.67 -6.99
CA GLU A 92 11.04 10.30 -6.67
C GLU A 92 11.48 9.88 -5.27
N ASN A 93 12.73 10.18 -4.90
CA ASN A 93 13.34 9.84 -3.61
C ASN A 93 13.32 11.03 -2.63
N HIS A 94 12.20 11.74 -2.57
CA HIS A 94 12.05 12.85 -1.62
C HIS A 94 11.85 12.35 -0.19
N PRO A 95 12.26 13.12 0.83
CA PRO A 95 11.90 12.83 2.21
C PRO A 95 10.38 12.78 2.39
N PRO A 96 9.85 11.90 3.27
CA PRO A 96 8.41 11.81 3.50
C PRO A 96 7.79 13.15 3.88
N THR A 97 6.70 13.53 3.22
CA THR A 97 5.97 14.75 3.56
C THR A 97 5.15 14.55 4.84
N ILE A 98 4.72 15.66 5.45
CA ILE A 98 3.82 15.60 6.61
C ILE A 98 2.52 14.86 6.25
N SER A 99 1.99 15.06 5.03
CA SER A 99 0.78 14.38 4.56
C SER A 99 0.97 12.86 4.45
N GLU A 100 2.13 12.41 3.96
CA GLU A 100 2.49 10.99 3.88
C GLU A 100 2.67 10.36 5.26
N MET A 101 3.38 11.05 6.16
CA MET A 101 3.53 10.60 7.54
C MET A 101 2.18 10.53 8.27
N ALA A 102 1.33 11.54 8.10
CA ALA A 102 -0.01 11.56 8.67
C ALA A 102 -0.86 10.40 8.13
N LEU A 103 -0.78 10.11 6.82
CA LEU A 103 -1.48 8.97 6.22
C LEU A 103 -0.96 7.63 6.75
N ALA A 104 0.36 7.49 6.95
CA ALA A 104 0.94 6.29 7.52
C ALA A 104 0.46 6.04 8.96
N ILE A 105 0.41 7.09 9.78
CA ILE A 105 -0.15 7.03 11.15
C ILE A 105 -1.64 6.68 11.09
N MET A 106 -2.41 7.35 10.23
CA MET A 106 -3.84 7.09 10.07
C MET A 106 -4.12 5.63 9.68
N ARG A 107 -3.36 5.09 8.72
CA ARG A 107 -3.46 3.68 8.31
C ARG A 107 -3.11 2.72 9.44
N LYS A 108 -2.18 3.08 10.33
CA LYS A 108 -1.88 2.29 11.53
C LYS A 108 -3.09 2.28 12.48
N VAL A 109 -3.64 3.44 12.80
CA VAL A 109 -4.82 3.56 13.67
C VAL A 109 -6.01 2.77 13.12
N ILE A 110 -6.26 2.85 11.81
CA ILE A 110 -7.31 2.06 11.15
C ILE A 110 -7.08 0.56 11.34
N ARG A 111 -5.86 0.05 11.09
CA ARG A 111 -5.55 -1.37 11.26
C ARG A 111 -5.72 -1.85 12.70
N ASP A 112 -5.28 -1.03 13.66
CA ASP A 112 -5.40 -1.35 15.08
C ASP A 112 -6.90 -1.43 15.46
N LEU A 113 -7.70 -0.45 15.04
CA LEU A 113 -9.15 -0.43 15.29
C LEU A 113 -9.92 -1.56 14.56
N GLU A 114 -9.49 -1.96 13.36
CA GLU A 114 -10.00 -3.15 12.68
C GLU A 114 -9.65 -4.44 13.43
N SER A 115 -8.52 -4.48 14.13
CA SER A 115 -8.15 -5.58 15.01
C SER A 115 -9.09 -5.63 16.22
N ASP A 116 -9.25 -4.51 16.92
CA ASP A 116 -10.12 -4.40 18.10
C ASP A 116 -11.56 -4.79 17.74
N LYS A 117 -12.07 -4.28 16.61
CA LYS A 117 -13.40 -4.66 16.11
C LYS A 117 -13.55 -6.17 15.94
N ARG A 118 -12.58 -6.83 15.31
CA ARG A 118 -12.62 -8.29 15.09
C ARG A 118 -12.56 -9.05 16.41
N GLU A 119 -11.81 -8.56 17.39
CA GLU A 119 -11.74 -9.13 18.73
C GLU A 119 -13.07 -9.01 19.48
N TYR A 120 -13.74 -7.85 19.40
CA TYR A 120 -15.09 -7.67 19.94
C TYR A 120 -16.11 -8.59 19.26
N GLU A 121 -16.11 -8.65 17.93
CA GLU A 121 -16.99 -9.56 17.18
C GLU A 121 -16.77 -11.02 17.54
N PHE A 122 -15.52 -11.45 17.73
CA PHE A 122 -15.17 -12.79 18.18
C PHE A 122 -15.61 -13.06 19.62
N SER A 123 -15.44 -12.09 20.52
CA SER A 123 -15.84 -12.19 21.92
C SER A 123 -17.36 -12.26 22.11
N ALA A 124 -18.12 -11.73 21.15
CA ALA A 124 -19.58 -11.85 21.13
C ALA A 124 -20.10 -13.24 20.70
N LEU A 125 -19.24 -14.11 20.15
CA LEU A 125 -19.61 -15.46 19.73
C LEU A 125 -19.80 -16.41 20.93
N THR A 126 -20.58 -17.48 20.74
CA THR A 126 -20.63 -18.54 21.75
C THR A 126 -19.31 -19.31 21.79
N PRO A 127 -18.95 -19.98 22.90
CA PRO A 127 -17.71 -20.75 22.99
C PRO A 127 -17.57 -21.80 21.87
N GLU A 128 -18.66 -22.46 21.47
CA GLU A 128 -18.64 -23.43 20.37
C GLU A 128 -18.33 -22.76 19.02
N GLN A 129 -18.90 -21.58 18.77
CA GLN A 129 -18.64 -20.80 17.57
C GLN A 129 -17.19 -20.30 17.53
N GLN A 130 -16.64 -19.88 18.66
CA GLN A 130 -15.23 -19.48 18.78
C GLN A 130 -14.28 -20.61 18.39
N VAL A 131 -14.53 -21.84 18.86
CA VAL A 131 -13.72 -23.02 18.52
C VAL A 131 -13.76 -23.28 17.01
N VAL A 132 -14.93 -23.18 16.39
CA VAL A 132 -15.07 -23.35 14.93
C VAL A 132 -14.30 -22.28 14.16
N GLU A 133 -14.39 -21.02 14.56
CA GLU A 133 -13.65 -19.93 13.92
C GLU A 133 -12.13 -20.08 14.08
N LEU A 134 -11.64 -20.51 15.25
CA LEU A 134 -10.22 -20.80 15.45
C LEU A 134 -9.72 -21.94 14.55
N GLN A 135 -10.51 -23.02 14.40
CA GLN A 135 -10.16 -24.12 13.50
C GLN A 135 -10.09 -23.67 12.04
N ARG A 136 -11.05 -22.86 11.59
CA ARG A 136 -11.06 -22.27 10.24
C ARG A 136 -9.83 -21.39 10.02
N ALA A 137 -9.51 -20.52 10.97
CA ALA A 137 -8.34 -19.65 10.90
C ALA A 137 -7.02 -20.46 10.85
N GLU A 138 -6.94 -21.55 11.60
CA GLU A 138 -5.77 -22.44 11.58
C GLU A 138 -5.60 -23.15 10.23
N GLN A 139 -6.70 -23.66 9.65
CA GLN A 139 -6.69 -24.27 8.31
C GLN A 139 -6.28 -23.26 7.24
N ALA A 140 -6.88 -22.07 7.21
CA ALA A 140 -6.51 -21.02 6.28
C ALA A 140 -5.02 -20.64 6.41
N ARG A 141 -4.48 -20.59 7.64
CA ARG A 141 -3.06 -20.33 7.87
C ARG A 141 -2.16 -21.45 7.33
N LYS A 142 -2.57 -22.72 7.45
CA LYS A 142 -1.85 -23.87 6.88
C LYS A 142 -1.86 -23.82 5.36
N GLU A 143 -3.02 -23.55 4.76
CA GLU A 143 -3.19 -23.42 3.31
C GLU A 143 -2.37 -22.27 2.74
N TRP A 144 -2.40 -21.09 3.38
CA TRP A 144 -1.58 -19.95 2.97
C TRP A 144 -0.09 -20.25 3.05
N LYS A 145 0.38 -20.90 4.13
CA LYS A 145 1.77 -21.33 4.25
C LYS A 145 2.17 -22.31 3.15
N ALA A 146 1.30 -23.26 2.83
CA ALA A 146 1.53 -24.20 1.73
C ALA A 146 1.58 -23.47 0.38
N HIS A 147 0.68 -22.51 0.14
CA HIS A 147 0.66 -21.71 -1.07
C HIS A 147 1.94 -20.87 -1.24
N ILE A 148 2.39 -20.20 -0.18
CA ILE A 148 3.67 -19.45 -0.20
C ILE A 148 4.86 -20.38 -0.46
N ALA A 149 4.87 -21.58 0.13
CA ALA A 149 5.92 -22.57 -0.13
C ALA A 149 5.94 -22.99 -1.60
N GLN A 150 4.77 -23.25 -2.20
CA GLN A 150 4.65 -23.57 -3.63
C GLN A 150 5.11 -22.42 -4.53
N LEU A 151 4.77 -21.17 -4.20
CA LEU A 151 5.23 -20.00 -4.97
C LEU A 151 6.75 -19.85 -4.91
N ARG A 152 7.35 -20.03 -3.72
CA ARG A 152 8.81 -19.99 -3.56
C ARG A 152 9.52 -21.12 -4.32
N GLU A 153 8.95 -22.32 -4.31
CA GLU A 153 9.50 -23.46 -5.07
C GLU A 153 9.45 -23.19 -6.59
N LYS A 154 8.34 -22.62 -7.09
CA LYS A 154 8.23 -22.23 -8.50
C LYS A 154 9.23 -21.14 -8.86
N GLN A 155 9.39 -20.10 -8.04
CA GLN A 155 10.40 -19.05 -8.27
C GLN A 155 11.82 -19.63 -8.27
N GLY A 156 12.14 -20.54 -7.35
CA GLY A 156 13.44 -21.22 -7.32
C GLY A 156 13.67 -22.19 -8.48
N ARG A 157 12.61 -22.74 -9.07
CA ARG A 157 12.68 -23.55 -10.30
C ARG A 157 12.88 -22.69 -11.54
N VAL A 158 12.23 -21.52 -11.62
CA VAL A 158 12.37 -20.55 -12.72
C VAL A 158 13.81 -20.02 -12.78
N LEU A 159 14.39 -19.64 -11.63
CA LEU A 159 15.80 -19.23 -11.57
C LEU A 159 16.74 -20.35 -12.04
N LYS A 160 16.50 -21.60 -11.61
CA LYS A 160 17.30 -22.75 -12.05
C LYS A 160 17.14 -23.09 -13.53
N SER A 161 15.98 -22.84 -14.14
CA SER A 161 15.78 -23.05 -15.58
C SER A 161 16.43 -21.94 -16.40
N GLU A 162 16.39 -20.68 -15.95
CA GLU A 162 17.06 -19.56 -16.61
C GLU A 162 18.59 -19.72 -16.59
N ASP A 163 19.16 -20.21 -15.48
CA ASP A 163 20.59 -20.53 -15.39
C ASP A 163 21.03 -21.70 -16.31
N LEU A 164 20.12 -22.65 -16.55
CA LEU A 164 20.35 -23.80 -17.45
C LEU A 164 20.17 -23.42 -18.93
N GLU A 165 19.25 -22.53 -19.26
CA GLU A 165 19.07 -22.00 -20.62
C GLU A 165 20.20 -21.03 -21.02
N ALA A 166 20.77 -20.29 -20.08
CA ALA A 166 21.96 -19.46 -20.31
C ALA A 166 23.28 -20.25 -20.45
N SER A 167 23.26 -21.56 -20.17
CA SER A 167 24.44 -22.45 -20.20
C SER A 167 24.45 -23.44 -21.38
N GLN A 168 23.56 -23.30 -22.35
CA GLN A 168 23.64 -24.08 -23.60
C GLN A 168 24.36 -23.25 -24.70
N PRO A 169 25.40 -23.81 -25.36
CA PRO A 169 26.22 -23.11 -26.34
C PRO A 169 25.53 -22.87 -27.69
#